data_AF-A0A180H4J9-F1
#
_entry.id   AF-A0A180H4J9-F1
#
_cell.length_a   1.000
_cell.length_b   1.000
_cell.length_c   1.000
_cell.angle_alpha   90.00
_cell.angle_beta   90.00
_cell.angle_gamma   90.00
#
_symmetry.space_group_name_H-M   'P 1'
#
loop_
_entity.id
_entity.type
_entity.pdbx_description
1 polymer ?
#
loop_
_entity_poly.entity_id
_entity_poly.type
_entity_poly.pdbx_seq_one_letter_code
_entity_poly.pdbx_strand_id
1 'polypeptide(L)'
;MSPGGHLATDQDDFSHGSSFTSQALIALDNQYGTHNYHPLPVVFDRAEGCTVWDPEGKQYIDCLSASSAVNQGHCHPKILKALIEQAGRLTLSSRAFHNSALGPYLAKLCSTFGYQRTLPMNAGVEAVETALKIARKWAYTKKGVPAGQAIILSVEGNFHGRTLGTMGMSTDPDSRSAFGPFLKGICSSCPSSPPKNAEGRLLKFNNVNDIERALQAHGKSAAAVVLEPIQGEAGLDLVEQESCKSLSGGFYPVSAVLADENIMDVIKPGEHGSTFGGNPLGCAIAVAALDVLLDEHLAERAEEMGQMMRSGLLELKSIRPLADSSTGYIQAVRGKGLLNAIVLDTSLSTKKRGAWELCLLMKSRGVLAKPSHSNIIRLVPPLVIGPEEVKRVVTVIGESLKDLDQVGGHSYFFLIFQNRTSFIRIQSKVNTNSACSAAGQVKPWHVAKQILQNERLEVESNHGNLSVDISLVWPYQIGQTKKVVPKSFNLHKIYQSGVVFFVQSFV
;
A
#
# COMPACT_ATOMS: atom_id res chain seq x y z
N MET A 1 8.87 3.71 44.06
CA MET A 1 8.35 2.57 43.29
C MET A 1 7.76 3.10 41.99
N SER A 2 8.12 2.52 40.85
CA SER A 2 7.54 2.83 39.55
C SER A 2 6.64 1.66 39.14
N PRO A 3 5.54 1.86 38.39
CA PRO A 3 5.01 0.79 37.58
C PRO A 3 6.05 0.52 36.49
N GLY A 4 6.76 -0.60 36.58
CA GLY A 4 7.64 -1.02 35.52
C GLY A 4 6.82 -1.35 34.29
N GLY A 5 7.23 -0.87 33.12
CA GLY A 5 6.84 -1.54 31.88
C GLY A 5 7.41 -2.94 31.97
N HIS A 6 6.55 -3.96 32.02
CA HIS A 6 7.00 -5.35 31.98
C HIS A 6 7.67 -5.54 30.62
N LEU A 7 8.99 -5.67 30.60
CA LEU A 7 9.68 -6.26 29.48
C LEU A 7 9.16 -7.70 29.40
N ALA A 8 8.67 -8.11 28.23
CA ALA A 8 8.16 -9.46 28.08
C ALA A 8 9.30 -10.46 28.34
N THR A 9 9.01 -11.45 29.18
CA THR A 9 9.93 -12.46 29.69
C THR A 9 9.57 -13.83 29.14
N ASP A 10 10.44 -14.83 29.32
CA ASP A 10 10.15 -16.23 28.99
C ASP A 10 8.99 -16.85 29.82
N GLN A 11 8.34 -16.07 30.69
CA GLN A 11 7.13 -16.44 31.45
C GLN A 11 5.82 -15.89 30.87
N ASP A 12 5.89 -14.97 29.89
CA ASP A 12 4.69 -14.42 29.27
C ASP A 12 4.09 -15.43 28.27
N ASP A 13 2.87 -15.89 28.53
CA ASP A 13 2.17 -16.82 27.64
C ASP A 13 1.67 -16.09 26.39
N PHE A 14 2.45 -16.21 25.32
CA PHE A 14 2.13 -15.73 23.96
C PHE A 14 1.13 -16.65 23.22
N SER A 15 0.65 -17.73 23.83
CA SER A 15 -0.42 -18.53 23.24
C SER A 15 -1.79 -17.83 23.33
N HIS A 16 -2.79 -18.35 22.60
CA HIS A 16 -4.12 -17.74 22.54
C HIS A 16 -4.89 -17.87 23.87
N GLY A 17 -4.66 -16.92 24.77
CA GLY A 17 -5.36 -16.80 26.06
C GLY A 17 -5.18 -15.43 26.74
N SER A 18 -4.06 -14.75 26.50
CA SER A 18 -3.75 -13.42 27.05
C SER A 18 -4.42 -12.30 26.22
N SER A 19 -5.42 -11.60 26.77
CA SER A 19 -6.07 -10.46 26.09
C SER A 19 -5.22 -9.19 26.17
N PHE A 20 -4.36 -8.97 25.18
CA PHE A 20 -3.58 -7.73 25.06
C PHE A 20 -4.43 -6.58 24.52
N THR A 21 -4.17 -5.36 25.00
CA THR A 21 -4.73 -4.13 24.41
C THR A 21 -4.01 -3.76 23.12
N SER A 22 -4.65 -2.98 22.25
CA SER A 22 -4.04 -2.38 21.05
C SER A 22 -2.71 -1.68 21.39
N GLN A 23 -2.66 -0.97 22.52
CA GLN A 23 -1.46 -0.24 22.95
C GLN A 23 -0.32 -1.17 23.38
N ALA A 24 -0.62 -2.30 23.99
CA ALA A 24 0.38 -3.31 24.36
C ALA A 24 0.92 -4.03 23.11
N LEU A 25 0.05 -4.42 22.17
CA LEU A 25 0.45 -5.06 20.91
C LEU A 25 1.31 -4.13 20.04
N ILE A 26 0.96 -2.84 19.95
CA ILE A 26 1.80 -1.83 19.28
C ILE A 26 3.15 -1.66 19.99
N ALA A 27 3.21 -1.75 21.32
CA ALA A 27 4.48 -1.68 22.04
C ALA A 27 5.39 -2.88 21.75
N LEU A 28 4.82 -4.09 21.68
CA LEU A 28 5.53 -5.31 21.31
C LEU A 28 6.03 -5.25 19.85
N ASP A 29 5.21 -4.80 18.91
CA ASP A 29 5.63 -4.57 17.51
C ASP A 29 6.79 -3.56 17.41
N ASN A 30 6.72 -2.46 18.15
CA ASN A 30 7.84 -1.50 18.20
C ASN A 30 9.11 -2.06 18.88
N GLN A 31 8.99 -3.03 19.78
CA GLN A 31 10.13 -3.62 20.50
C GLN A 31 10.82 -4.73 19.69
N TYR A 32 10.05 -5.60 19.03
CA TYR A 32 10.56 -6.81 18.38
C TYR A 32 10.48 -6.75 16.84
N GLY A 33 9.59 -5.93 16.29
CA GLY A 33 9.43 -5.72 14.86
C GLY A 33 10.48 -4.76 14.27
N THR A 34 10.71 -4.87 12.96
CA THR A 34 11.53 -3.90 12.22
C THR A 34 10.68 -2.68 11.87
N HIS A 35 11.22 -1.47 12.05
CA HIS A 35 10.51 -0.21 11.76
C HIS A 35 10.51 0.13 10.25
N ASN A 36 10.13 -0.82 9.40
CA ASN A 36 10.03 -0.67 7.94
C ASN A 36 8.61 -0.32 7.44
N TYR A 37 7.65 -0.14 8.36
CA TYR A 37 6.30 0.32 8.07
C TYR A 37 5.91 1.48 9.00
N HIS A 38 4.94 2.28 8.55
CA HIS A 38 4.25 3.29 9.37
C HIS A 38 2.74 2.98 9.35
N PRO A 39 2.26 2.07 10.22
CA PRO A 39 0.85 1.70 10.30
C PRO A 39 -0.01 2.84 10.86
N LEU A 40 -1.29 2.85 10.52
CA LEU A 40 -2.27 3.60 11.33
C LEU A 40 -2.31 2.96 12.73
N PRO A 41 -2.50 3.75 13.81
CA PRO A 41 -2.49 3.24 15.18
C PRO A 41 -3.81 2.50 15.48
N VAL A 42 -3.98 1.31 14.91
CA VAL A 42 -5.12 0.39 15.06
C VAL A 42 -4.59 -1.04 14.95
N VAL A 43 -5.14 -1.95 15.72
CA VAL A 43 -4.82 -3.38 15.67
C VAL A 43 -6.05 -4.13 15.19
N PHE A 44 -5.88 -5.15 14.35
CA PHE A 44 -6.98 -6.03 13.95
C PHE A 44 -6.89 -7.31 14.78
N ASP A 45 -7.98 -7.68 15.43
CA ASP A 45 -8.10 -8.90 16.24
C ASP A 45 -9.08 -9.89 15.59
N ARG A 46 -10.25 -9.40 15.17
CA ARG A 46 -11.28 -10.16 14.46
C ARG A 46 -11.72 -9.44 13.20
N ALA A 47 -12.14 -10.18 12.18
CA ALA A 47 -12.67 -9.62 10.94
C ALA A 47 -13.72 -10.53 10.28
N GLU A 48 -14.65 -9.93 9.53
CA GLU A 48 -15.74 -10.61 8.84
C GLU A 48 -16.27 -9.73 7.70
N GLY A 49 -16.26 -10.24 6.46
CA GLY A 49 -16.73 -9.48 5.30
C GLY A 49 -15.92 -8.19 5.09
N CYS A 50 -16.57 -7.02 5.14
CA CYS A 50 -15.91 -5.70 5.08
C CYS A 50 -15.62 -5.08 6.46
N THR A 51 -15.89 -5.80 7.55
CA THR A 51 -15.80 -5.29 8.92
C THR A 51 -14.60 -5.89 9.66
N VAL A 52 -13.94 -5.07 10.47
CA VAL A 52 -12.84 -5.46 11.38
C VAL A 52 -13.09 -4.92 12.78
N TRP A 53 -12.53 -5.59 13.79
CA TRP A 53 -12.58 -5.21 15.19
C TRP A 53 -11.18 -5.18 15.80
N ASP A 54 -10.92 -4.21 16.67
CA ASP A 54 -9.72 -4.19 17.52
C ASP A 54 -9.93 -5.01 18.81
N PRO A 55 -8.87 -5.34 19.59
CA PRO A 55 -8.99 -6.10 20.84
C PRO A 55 -9.92 -5.46 21.88
N GLU A 56 -10.11 -4.14 21.82
CA GLU A 56 -11.08 -3.39 22.64
C GLU A 56 -12.54 -3.54 22.14
N GLY A 57 -12.77 -4.28 21.06
CA GLY A 57 -14.08 -4.57 20.49
C GLY A 57 -14.67 -3.45 19.63
N LYS A 58 -13.90 -2.39 19.32
CA LYS A 58 -14.38 -1.31 18.45
C LYS A 58 -14.39 -1.77 17.00
N GLN A 59 -15.54 -1.58 16.36
CA GLN A 59 -15.80 -1.94 14.97
C GLN A 59 -15.32 -0.85 13.99
N TYR A 60 -14.80 -1.29 12.84
CA TYR A 60 -14.47 -0.44 11.70
C TYR A 60 -14.84 -1.08 10.36
N ILE A 61 -15.16 -0.26 9.36
CA ILE A 61 -15.23 -0.68 7.94
C ILE A 61 -13.81 -0.60 7.36
N ASP A 62 -13.31 -1.70 6.79
CA ASP A 62 -12.03 -1.76 6.08
C ASP A 62 -12.20 -1.22 4.65
N CYS A 63 -11.55 -0.09 4.35
CA CYS A 63 -11.44 0.49 3.01
C CYS A 63 -9.99 0.44 2.50
N LEU A 64 -9.20 -0.55 2.93
CA LEU A 64 -7.87 -0.85 2.40
C LEU A 64 -7.76 -2.29 1.88
N SER A 65 -8.40 -3.28 2.52
CA SER A 65 -8.44 -4.70 2.11
C SER A 65 -7.07 -5.32 1.86
N ALA A 66 -6.08 -4.95 2.69
CA ALA A 66 -4.66 -5.23 2.49
C ALA A 66 -4.15 -4.87 1.06
N SER A 67 -4.62 -3.74 0.54
CA SER A 67 -4.41 -3.23 -0.82
C SER A 67 -4.90 -4.21 -1.91
N SER A 68 -6.18 -4.58 -1.87
CA SER A 68 -6.87 -5.54 -2.76
C SER A 68 -6.47 -7.01 -2.64
N ALA A 69 -6.01 -7.45 -1.46
CA ALA A 69 -5.82 -8.88 -1.20
C ALA A 69 -7.10 -9.57 -0.71
N VAL A 70 -7.98 -8.83 -0.02
CA VAL A 70 -9.17 -9.36 0.65
C VAL A 70 -10.45 -9.02 -0.14
N ASN A 71 -10.43 -9.23 -1.46
CA ASN A 71 -11.56 -8.87 -2.34
C ASN A 71 -12.86 -9.63 -1.97
N GLN A 72 -12.73 -10.89 -1.57
CA GLN A 72 -13.83 -11.79 -1.18
C GLN A 72 -14.36 -11.52 0.25
N GLY A 73 -13.79 -10.54 0.96
CA GLY A 73 -14.12 -10.27 2.37
C GLY A 73 -13.32 -11.12 3.35
N HIS A 74 -13.10 -10.54 4.53
CA HIS A 74 -12.36 -11.17 5.63
C HIS A 74 -13.07 -12.44 6.08
N CYS A 75 -12.29 -13.50 6.33
CA CYS A 75 -12.75 -14.79 6.85
C CYS A 75 -13.89 -15.45 6.05
N HIS A 76 -13.97 -15.22 4.73
CA HIS A 76 -15.02 -15.75 3.87
C HIS A 76 -15.28 -17.27 4.07
N PRO A 77 -16.49 -17.71 4.46
CA PRO A 77 -16.76 -19.08 4.92
C PRO A 77 -16.37 -20.18 3.92
N LYS A 78 -16.62 -19.97 2.62
CA LYS A 78 -16.29 -20.94 1.55
C LYS A 78 -14.78 -21.15 1.40
N ILE A 79 -13.98 -20.10 1.60
CA ILE A 79 -12.51 -20.15 1.48
C ILE A 79 -11.91 -20.73 2.77
N LEU A 80 -12.43 -20.32 3.94
CA LEU A 80 -12.04 -20.87 5.24
C LEU A 80 -12.29 -22.38 5.30
N LYS A 81 -13.43 -22.85 4.80
CA LYS A 81 -13.73 -24.29 4.70
C LYS A 81 -12.69 -25.02 3.84
N ALA A 82 -12.38 -24.51 2.65
CA ALA A 82 -11.39 -25.11 1.76
C ALA A 82 -9.98 -25.16 2.39
N LEU A 83 -9.59 -24.11 3.15
CA LEU A 83 -8.36 -24.10 3.94
C LEU A 83 -8.35 -25.24 4.96
N ILE A 84 -9.39 -25.33 5.80
CA ILE A 84 -9.47 -26.33 6.88
C ILE A 84 -9.46 -27.75 6.32
N GLU A 85 -10.29 -28.03 5.31
CA GLU A 85 -10.41 -29.35 4.68
C GLU A 85 -9.11 -29.79 4.01
N GLN A 86 -8.41 -28.89 3.30
CA GLN A 86 -7.14 -29.23 2.65
C GLN A 86 -5.98 -29.31 3.65
N ALA A 87 -5.95 -28.46 4.68
CA ALA A 87 -4.93 -28.51 5.74
C ALA A 87 -4.98 -29.82 6.54
N GLY A 88 -6.18 -30.33 6.82
CA GLY A 88 -6.38 -31.65 7.43
C GLY A 88 -6.03 -32.85 6.54
N ARG A 89 -5.69 -32.63 5.26
CA ARG A 89 -5.37 -33.68 4.29
C ARG A 89 -3.91 -33.67 3.86
N LEU A 90 -3.42 -32.55 3.32
CA LEU A 90 -2.04 -32.37 2.84
C LEU A 90 -1.75 -30.89 2.61
N THR A 91 -0.69 -30.36 3.22
CA THR A 91 -0.30 -28.95 3.06
C THR A 91 0.79 -28.74 2.02
N LEU A 92 1.80 -29.62 1.96
CA LEU A 92 2.98 -29.46 1.11
C LEU A 92 3.51 -30.80 0.59
N SER A 93 3.80 -30.87 -0.71
CA SER A 93 4.46 -32.01 -1.38
C SER A 93 5.82 -31.65 -2.00
N SER A 94 6.21 -30.37 -1.96
CA SER A 94 7.12 -29.74 -2.94
C SER A 94 6.63 -29.93 -4.39
N ARG A 95 7.48 -29.57 -5.37
CA ARG A 95 7.30 -29.87 -6.79
C ARG A 95 8.09 -31.10 -7.28
N ALA A 96 8.80 -31.80 -6.40
CA ALA A 96 9.45 -33.07 -6.70
C ALA A 96 8.44 -34.24 -6.78
N PHE A 97 7.30 -34.11 -6.10
CA PHE A 97 6.18 -35.05 -6.17
C PHE A 97 4.93 -34.35 -6.71
N HIS A 98 4.08 -35.10 -7.42
CA HIS A 98 2.75 -34.62 -7.77
C HIS A 98 1.84 -34.56 -6.54
N ASN A 99 0.88 -33.63 -6.55
CA ASN A 99 -0.22 -33.59 -5.59
C ASN A 99 -1.56 -33.46 -6.33
N SER A 100 -2.65 -33.88 -5.68
CA SER A 100 -3.98 -33.97 -6.30
C SER A 100 -4.68 -32.64 -6.54
N ALA A 101 -4.25 -31.55 -5.87
CA ALA A 101 -4.89 -30.24 -5.95
C ALA A 101 -4.31 -29.35 -7.06
N LEU A 102 -3.03 -29.54 -7.42
CA LEU A 102 -2.34 -28.73 -8.41
C LEU A 102 -3.00 -28.83 -9.79
N GLY A 103 -3.29 -30.03 -10.30
CA GLY A 103 -3.89 -30.23 -11.63
C GLY A 103 -5.21 -29.46 -11.83
N PRO A 104 -6.23 -29.65 -10.97
CA PRO A 104 -7.48 -28.90 -11.02
C PRO A 104 -7.30 -27.38 -10.93
N TYR A 105 -6.39 -26.90 -10.08
CA TYR A 105 -6.09 -25.47 -9.94
C TYR A 105 -5.46 -24.87 -11.22
N LEU A 106 -4.49 -25.57 -11.83
CA LEU A 106 -3.90 -25.14 -13.10
C LEU A 106 -4.97 -25.07 -14.20
N ALA A 107 -5.85 -26.08 -14.28
CA ALA A 107 -6.94 -26.13 -15.24
C ALA A 107 -7.94 -24.98 -15.04
N LYS A 108 -8.36 -24.72 -13.78
CA LYS A 108 -9.25 -23.61 -13.42
C LYS A 108 -8.67 -22.28 -13.90
N LEU A 109 -7.42 -21.95 -13.53
CA LEU A 109 -6.73 -20.74 -13.98
C LEU A 109 -6.71 -20.59 -15.50
N CYS A 110 -6.23 -21.62 -16.22
CA CYS A 110 -6.17 -21.59 -17.69
C CYS A 110 -7.56 -21.38 -18.32
N SER A 111 -8.59 -22.07 -17.81
CA SER A 111 -9.97 -21.96 -18.31
C SER A 111 -10.65 -20.61 -18.00
N THR A 112 -10.40 -20.03 -16.83
CA THR A 112 -10.99 -18.74 -16.41
C THR A 112 -10.36 -17.57 -17.17
N PHE A 113 -9.05 -17.58 -17.37
CA PHE A 113 -8.32 -16.45 -17.97
C PHE A 113 -7.94 -16.64 -19.45
N GLY A 114 -8.32 -17.76 -20.07
CA GLY A 114 -8.15 -18.00 -21.51
C GLY A 114 -6.70 -18.26 -21.97
N TYR A 115 -5.81 -18.70 -21.06
CA TYR A 115 -4.40 -18.98 -21.38
C TYR A 115 -4.12 -20.48 -21.45
N GLN A 116 -3.15 -20.89 -22.28
CA GLN A 116 -2.78 -22.30 -22.39
C GLN A 116 -2.02 -22.83 -21.18
N ARG A 117 -1.14 -22.02 -20.57
CA ARG A 117 -0.26 -22.45 -19.46
C ARG A 117 -0.24 -21.45 -18.31
N THR A 118 -0.05 -21.98 -17.10
CA THR A 118 0.20 -21.18 -15.90
C THR A 118 1.30 -21.79 -15.02
N LEU A 119 2.06 -20.92 -14.34
CA LEU A 119 3.14 -21.27 -13.43
C LEU A 119 2.89 -20.62 -12.06
N PRO A 120 2.47 -21.39 -11.04
CA PRO A 120 2.20 -20.85 -9.71
C PRO A 120 3.46 -20.60 -8.87
N MET A 121 3.42 -19.48 -8.16
CA MET A 121 4.38 -18.99 -7.18
C MET A 121 3.62 -18.57 -5.89
N ASN A 122 4.27 -17.91 -4.94
CA ASN A 122 3.67 -17.56 -3.65
C ASN A 122 3.39 -16.06 -3.54
N ALA A 123 4.40 -15.23 -3.79
CA ALA A 123 4.29 -13.76 -3.68
C ALA A 123 4.12 -13.10 -5.06
N GLY A 124 3.50 -11.92 -5.11
CA GLY A 124 3.37 -11.15 -6.35
C GLY A 124 4.74 -10.82 -6.99
N VAL A 125 5.75 -10.48 -6.18
CA VAL A 125 7.11 -10.22 -6.65
C VAL A 125 7.79 -11.45 -7.25
N GLU A 126 7.49 -12.66 -6.75
CA GLU A 126 7.99 -13.91 -7.35
C GLU A 126 7.36 -14.16 -8.72
N ALA A 127 6.06 -13.87 -8.89
CA ALA A 127 5.40 -13.94 -10.19
C ALA A 127 6.00 -12.94 -11.19
N VAL A 128 6.29 -11.71 -10.75
CA VAL A 128 7.01 -10.73 -11.60
C VAL A 128 8.40 -11.25 -11.98
N GLU A 129 9.26 -11.61 -11.02
CA GLU A 129 10.61 -12.13 -11.31
C GLU A 129 10.57 -13.36 -12.23
N THR A 130 9.55 -14.21 -12.08
CA THR A 130 9.29 -15.35 -12.96
C THR A 130 8.95 -14.91 -14.38
N ALA A 131 8.06 -13.93 -14.53
CA ALA A 131 7.76 -13.29 -15.82
C ALA A 131 9.02 -12.65 -16.45
N LEU A 132 9.87 -11.97 -15.67
CA LEU A 132 11.13 -11.40 -16.17
C LEU A 132 12.09 -12.50 -16.70
N LYS A 133 12.17 -13.64 -16.00
CA LYS A 133 12.96 -14.81 -16.42
C LYS A 133 12.39 -15.42 -17.71
N ILE A 134 11.07 -15.60 -17.81
CA ILE A 134 10.39 -16.11 -19.01
C ILE A 134 10.66 -15.18 -20.20
N ALA A 135 10.41 -13.87 -20.04
CA ALA A 135 10.63 -12.85 -21.05
C ALA A 135 12.05 -12.91 -21.63
N ARG A 136 13.06 -12.89 -20.76
CA ARG A 136 14.47 -12.95 -21.16
C ARG A 136 14.82 -14.26 -21.86
N LYS A 137 14.39 -15.40 -21.32
CA LYS A 137 14.68 -16.68 -21.95
C LYS A 137 14.01 -16.82 -23.32
N TRP A 138 12.76 -16.38 -23.45
CA TRP A 138 12.08 -16.30 -24.74
C TRP A 138 12.81 -15.36 -25.73
N ALA A 139 13.26 -14.20 -25.26
CA ALA A 139 14.01 -13.26 -26.11
C ALA A 139 15.30 -13.89 -26.68
N TYR A 140 16.06 -14.62 -25.86
CA TYR A 140 17.27 -15.31 -26.32
C TYR A 140 16.96 -16.53 -27.20
N THR A 141 15.98 -17.36 -26.84
CA THR A 141 15.77 -18.69 -27.46
C THR A 141 14.75 -18.72 -28.60
N LYS A 142 13.91 -17.68 -28.73
CA LYS A 142 12.85 -17.58 -29.75
C LYS A 142 12.97 -16.31 -30.61
N LYS A 143 13.18 -15.15 -29.98
CA LYS A 143 13.34 -13.87 -30.70
C LYS A 143 14.73 -13.68 -31.31
N GLY A 144 15.74 -14.42 -30.83
CA GLY A 144 17.11 -14.35 -31.35
C GLY A 144 17.91 -13.14 -30.85
N VAL A 145 17.55 -12.57 -29.70
CA VAL A 145 18.35 -11.52 -29.06
C VAL A 145 19.71 -12.11 -28.65
N PRO A 146 20.85 -11.42 -28.88
CA PRO A 146 22.14 -11.90 -28.43
C PRO A 146 22.21 -12.07 -26.91
N ALA A 147 22.95 -13.09 -26.45
CA ALA A 147 23.06 -13.41 -25.02
C ALA A 147 23.51 -12.19 -24.20
N GLY A 148 22.82 -11.93 -23.09
CA GLY A 148 23.09 -10.80 -22.20
C GLY A 148 22.57 -9.43 -22.68
N GLN A 149 22.02 -9.32 -23.90
CA GLN A 149 21.54 -8.06 -24.48
C GLN A 149 20.02 -7.84 -24.36
N ALA A 150 19.27 -8.76 -23.73
CA ALA A 150 17.82 -8.62 -23.60
C ALA A 150 17.44 -7.59 -22.53
N ILE A 151 16.73 -6.54 -22.95
CA ILE A 151 16.21 -5.50 -22.06
C ILE A 151 14.74 -5.73 -21.71
N ILE A 152 14.35 -5.30 -20.52
CA ILE A 152 12.97 -5.21 -20.07
C ILE A 152 12.70 -3.75 -19.69
N LEU A 153 11.60 -3.22 -20.21
CA LEU A 153 11.15 -1.85 -19.96
C LEU A 153 9.98 -1.85 -18.98
N SER A 154 9.94 -0.87 -18.10
CA SER A 154 8.74 -0.49 -17.32
C SER A 154 8.58 1.04 -17.41
N VAL A 155 7.76 1.64 -16.56
CA VAL A 155 7.36 3.06 -16.59
C VAL A 155 7.47 3.72 -15.23
N GLU A 156 7.59 5.05 -15.20
CA GLU A 156 7.63 5.84 -13.96
C GLU A 156 6.39 5.54 -13.08
N GLY A 157 6.59 5.47 -11.76
CA GLY A 157 5.52 5.15 -10.80
C GLY A 157 5.21 3.66 -10.60
N ASN A 158 5.89 2.74 -11.28
CA ASN A 158 5.65 1.30 -11.12
C ASN A 158 5.92 0.77 -9.71
N PHE A 159 5.12 -0.21 -9.28
CA PHE A 159 5.36 -1.02 -8.09
C PHE A 159 5.24 -2.52 -8.39
N HIS A 160 6.38 -3.13 -8.71
CA HIS A 160 6.47 -4.55 -9.04
C HIS A 160 7.02 -5.43 -7.89
N GLY A 161 7.20 -4.85 -6.69
CA GLY A 161 7.78 -5.50 -5.51
C GLY A 161 9.22 -5.06 -5.19
N ARG A 162 9.82 -5.67 -4.16
CA ARG A 162 11.06 -5.19 -3.51
C ARG A 162 12.27 -6.14 -3.64
N THR A 163 12.38 -6.94 -4.71
CA THR A 163 13.61 -7.70 -5.01
C THR A 163 14.61 -6.82 -5.76
N LEU A 164 15.89 -7.19 -5.78
CA LEU A 164 16.92 -6.44 -6.53
C LEU A 164 16.62 -6.34 -8.04
N GLY A 165 15.87 -7.30 -8.61
CA GLY A 165 15.40 -7.23 -10.00
C GLY A 165 14.29 -6.19 -10.18
N THR A 166 13.21 -6.28 -9.40
CA THR A 166 12.06 -5.36 -9.54
C THR A 166 12.37 -3.93 -9.07
N MET A 167 13.18 -3.76 -8.02
CA MET A 167 13.69 -2.45 -7.61
C MET A 167 14.51 -1.78 -8.72
N GLY A 168 15.14 -2.56 -9.61
CA GLY A 168 15.80 -2.06 -10.82
C GLY A 168 14.87 -1.29 -11.76
N MET A 169 13.57 -1.61 -11.80
CA MET A 169 12.54 -0.88 -12.56
C MET A 169 11.99 0.33 -11.81
N SER A 170 12.00 0.34 -10.48
CA SER A 170 11.39 1.42 -9.69
C SER A 170 11.96 2.81 -10.05
N THR A 171 11.12 3.83 -9.93
CA THR A 171 11.54 5.25 -9.98
C THR A 171 11.40 5.95 -8.62
N ASP A 172 10.93 5.24 -7.60
CA ASP A 172 10.84 5.72 -6.22
C ASP A 172 12.25 5.68 -5.57
N PRO A 173 12.76 6.83 -5.06
CA PRO A 173 14.03 6.89 -4.34
C PRO A 173 14.07 6.02 -3.07
N ASP A 174 12.97 5.95 -2.31
CA ASP A 174 12.92 5.23 -1.03
C ASP A 174 13.04 3.71 -1.25
N SER A 175 12.45 3.20 -2.34
CA SER A 175 12.59 1.81 -2.80
C SER A 175 13.95 1.50 -3.46
N ARG A 176 14.91 2.43 -3.53
CA ARG A 176 16.17 2.23 -4.29
C ARG A 176 17.45 2.72 -3.61
N SER A 177 17.36 3.68 -2.69
CA SER A 177 18.53 4.24 -2.04
C SER A 177 19.36 3.16 -1.33
N ALA A 178 20.68 3.19 -1.50
CA ALA A 178 21.64 2.25 -0.91
C ALA A 178 21.47 0.74 -1.23
N PHE A 179 20.58 0.32 -2.16
CA PHE A 179 20.39 -1.09 -2.54
C PHE A 179 21.10 -1.53 -3.83
N GLY A 180 21.93 -0.66 -4.43
CA GLY A 180 22.64 -0.95 -5.68
C GLY A 180 23.87 -1.88 -5.51
N PRO A 181 24.44 -2.42 -6.61
CA PRO A 181 24.06 -2.16 -8.01
C PRO A 181 22.88 -3.01 -8.50
N PHE A 182 22.00 -2.42 -9.31
CA PHE A 182 20.85 -3.11 -9.91
C PHE A 182 21.21 -3.84 -11.21
N LEU A 183 20.36 -4.80 -11.62
CA LEU A 183 20.52 -5.56 -12.85
C LEU A 183 20.49 -4.67 -14.10
N LYS A 184 21.52 -4.80 -14.95
CA LYS A 184 21.55 -4.12 -16.26
C LYS A 184 20.40 -4.62 -17.15
N GLY A 185 19.84 -3.70 -17.94
CA GLY A 185 18.76 -4.00 -18.89
C GLY A 185 17.39 -4.28 -18.24
N ILE A 186 17.15 -3.82 -17.02
CA ILE A 186 15.83 -3.78 -16.37
C ILE A 186 15.64 -2.35 -15.86
N CYS A 187 14.78 -1.55 -16.49
CA CYS A 187 14.68 -0.12 -16.19
C CYS A 187 13.37 0.53 -16.65
N SER A 188 13.00 1.65 -16.02
CA SER A 188 11.91 2.54 -16.45
C SER A 188 12.39 3.79 -17.18
N SER A 189 13.60 3.74 -17.73
CA SER A 189 14.18 4.75 -18.60
C SER A 189 14.58 4.12 -19.93
N CYS A 190 14.58 4.92 -21.01
CA CYS A 190 15.08 4.45 -22.28
C CYS A 190 16.62 4.37 -22.24
N PRO A 191 17.24 3.21 -22.54
CA PRO A 191 18.70 3.08 -22.52
C PRO A 191 19.41 3.98 -23.53
N SER A 192 18.74 4.28 -24.64
CA SER A 192 19.16 5.24 -25.68
C SER A 192 17.96 5.56 -26.57
N SER A 193 17.69 6.82 -26.90
CA SER A 193 16.65 7.19 -27.88
C SER A 193 17.18 8.30 -28.80
N PRO A 194 16.71 8.39 -30.04
CA PRO A 194 16.82 9.62 -30.82
C PRO A 194 15.92 10.73 -30.24
N PRO A 195 16.36 12.00 -30.18
CA PRO A 195 17.74 12.45 -30.41
C PRO A 195 18.65 12.04 -29.24
N LYS A 196 19.96 11.95 -29.46
CA LYS A 196 20.97 11.44 -28.49
C LYS A 196 20.97 12.12 -27.10
N ASN A 197 20.23 13.21 -26.91
CA ASN A 197 19.98 13.87 -25.63
C ASN A 197 18.86 13.22 -24.78
N ALA A 198 18.31 12.07 -25.20
CA ALA A 198 17.24 11.35 -24.50
C ALA A 198 17.69 10.09 -23.73
N GLU A 199 19.00 9.83 -23.62
CA GLU A 199 19.55 8.77 -22.76
C GLU A 199 19.15 9.01 -21.29
N GLY A 200 18.65 7.97 -20.61
CA GLY A 200 18.18 8.07 -19.23
C GLY A 200 16.80 8.74 -19.06
N ARG A 201 16.14 9.18 -20.13
CA ARG A 201 14.76 9.71 -20.06
C ARG A 201 13.80 8.63 -19.55
N LEU A 202 13.06 8.95 -18.48
CA LEU A 202 12.00 8.12 -17.94
C LEU A 202 10.90 7.87 -18.98
N LEU A 203 10.38 6.64 -18.99
CA LEU A 203 9.22 6.24 -19.76
C LEU A 203 7.97 6.55 -18.94
N LYS A 204 7.13 7.48 -19.38
CA LYS A 204 6.01 7.93 -18.57
C LYS A 204 4.84 6.95 -18.58
N PHE A 205 4.20 6.76 -17.44
CA PHE A 205 2.92 6.05 -17.37
C PHE A 205 1.87 6.78 -18.22
N ASN A 206 0.99 6.01 -18.87
CA ASN A 206 -0.02 6.52 -19.82
C ASN A 206 0.55 7.43 -20.94
N ASN A 207 1.79 7.16 -21.41
CA ASN A 207 2.40 7.87 -22.55
C ASN A 207 2.88 6.90 -23.63
N VAL A 208 1.98 6.57 -24.57
CA VAL A 208 2.26 5.69 -25.71
C VAL A 208 3.47 6.15 -26.52
N ASN A 209 3.67 7.45 -26.71
CA ASN A 209 4.81 7.99 -27.46
C ASN A 209 6.17 7.68 -26.81
N ASP A 210 6.24 7.52 -25.48
CA ASP A 210 7.49 7.14 -24.82
C ASP A 210 7.79 5.65 -25.05
N ILE A 211 6.77 4.79 -25.00
CA ILE A 211 6.90 3.35 -25.33
C ILE A 211 7.24 3.16 -26.81
N GLU A 212 6.55 3.84 -27.73
CA GLU A 212 6.84 3.73 -29.17
C GLU A 212 8.28 4.11 -29.50
N ARG A 213 8.80 5.23 -28.96
CA ARG A 213 10.22 5.60 -29.16
C ARG A 213 11.18 4.58 -28.57
N ALA A 214 10.88 4.01 -27.40
CA ALA A 214 11.71 2.98 -26.79
C ALA A 214 11.74 1.69 -27.62
N LEU A 215 10.59 1.29 -28.19
CA LEU A 215 10.49 0.13 -29.09
C LEU A 215 11.05 0.41 -30.50
N GLN A 216 11.03 1.64 -30.99
CA GLN A 216 11.74 2.01 -32.21
C GLN A 216 13.27 1.92 -32.05
N ALA A 217 13.80 2.35 -30.90
CA ALA A 217 15.23 2.30 -30.61
C ALA A 217 15.72 0.90 -30.23
N HIS A 218 14.98 0.16 -29.40
CA HIS A 218 15.41 -1.10 -28.79
C HIS A 218 14.48 -2.28 -29.06
N GLY A 219 13.47 -2.18 -29.92
CA GLY A 219 12.49 -3.26 -30.14
C GLY A 219 13.09 -4.61 -30.54
N LYS A 220 14.28 -4.61 -31.15
CA LYS A 220 15.06 -5.83 -31.45
C LYS A 220 15.62 -6.50 -30.19
N SER A 221 16.09 -5.74 -29.20
CA SER A 221 16.64 -6.23 -27.92
C SER A 221 15.61 -6.29 -26.78
N ALA A 222 14.46 -5.64 -26.93
CA ALA A 222 13.38 -5.65 -25.95
C ALA A 222 12.73 -7.04 -25.86
N ALA A 223 12.88 -7.67 -24.70
CA ALA A 223 12.20 -8.91 -24.34
C ALA A 223 10.73 -8.64 -23.99
N ALA A 224 10.50 -7.62 -23.16
CA ALA A 224 9.19 -7.28 -22.66
C ALA A 224 9.04 -5.81 -22.28
N VAL A 225 7.77 -5.36 -22.23
CA VAL A 225 7.34 -4.20 -21.45
C VAL A 225 6.48 -4.72 -20.29
N VAL A 226 6.78 -4.29 -19.06
CA VAL A 226 6.03 -4.62 -17.84
C VAL A 226 5.21 -3.41 -17.44
N LEU A 227 3.90 -3.57 -17.33
CA LEU A 227 2.96 -2.49 -17.01
C LEU A 227 1.93 -2.95 -15.98
N GLU A 228 1.59 -2.06 -15.05
CA GLU A 228 0.35 -2.16 -14.29
C GLU A 228 -0.80 -1.55 -15.12
N PRO A 229 -2.00 -2.14 -15.13
CA PRO A 229 -3.17 -1.51 -15.76
C PRO A 229 -3.59 -0.21 -15.05
N ILE A 230 -3.73 -0.26 -13.73
CA ILE A 230 -3.86 0.93 -12.85
C ILE A 230 -2.66 0.92 -11.93
N GLN A 231 -1.88 2.00 -11.86
CA GLN A 231 -0.75 2.05 -10.93
C GLN A 231 -1.23 2.18 -9.49
N GLY A 232 -1.12 1.08 -8.74
CA GLY A 232 -1.72 0.95 -7.41
C GLY A 232 -1.06 1.85 -6.37
N GLU A 233 0.26 1.68 -6.19
CA GLU A 233 1.01 2.40 -5.15
C GLU A 233 1.31 3.87 -5.54
N ALA A 234 1.40 4.22 -6.82
CA ALA A 234 1.44 5.62 -7.30
C ALA A 234 0.16 6.42 -6.99
N GLY A 235 -0.89 5.78 -6.46
CA GLY A 235 -2.10 6.43 -6.00
C GLY A 235 -3.25 6.44 -7.02
N LEU A 236 -3.30 5.45 -7.92
CA LEU A 236 -4.34 5.25 -8.94
C LEU A 236 -4.32 6.24 -10.10
N ASP A 237 -3.20 6.30 -10.82
CA ASP A 237 -3.19 6.82 -12.20
C ASP A 237 -3.75 5.74 -13.15
N LEU A 238 -4.66 6.13 -14.04
CA LEU A 238 -5.58 5.22 -14.75
C LEU A 238 -5.11 4.81 -16.16
N VAL A 239 -5.01 3.49 -16.36
CA VAL A 239 -5.43 2.71 -17.55
C VAL A 239 -6.31 1.56 -16.99
N GLU A 240 -6.79 0.53 -17.73
CA GLU A 240 -7.92 -0.31 -17.25
C GLU A 240 -7.56 -1.70 -16.65
N GLN A 241 -7.84 -1.91 -15.33
CA GLN A 241 -8.19 -3.18 -14.57
C GLN A 241 -7.19 -4.38 -14.57
N GLU A 242 -6.96 -5.23 -13.53
CA GLU A 242 -7.76 -5.75 -12.36
C GLU A 242 -6.96 -5.82 -10.99
N SER A 243 -7.20 -6.75 -10.01
CA SER A 243 -6.82 -6.88 -8.52
C SER A 243 -5.86 -7.97 -7.79
N CYS A 244 -4.76 -8.53 -8.34
CA CYS A 244 -4.15 -9.90 -8.18
C CYS A 244 -4.07 -10.58 -6.83
N LYS A 245 -3.80 -9.81 -5.77
CA LYS A 245 -3.49 -10.37 -4.45
C LYS A 245 -4.67 -11.20 -3.92
N SER A 246 -5.86 -10.97 -4.47
CA SER A 246 -7.12 -11.66 -4.28
C SER A 246 -7.16 -13.15 -4.70
N LEU A 247 -6.14 -13.67 -5.39
CA LEU A 247 -6.17 -15.04 -5.93
C LEU A 247 -6.39 -16.11 -4.84
N SER A 248 -6.15 -15.77 -3.57
CA SER A 248 -6.44 -16.59 -2.38
C SER A 248 -7.41 -15.94 -1.38
N GLY A 249 -8.00 -14.80 -1.71
CA GLY A 249 -8.83 -13.98 -0.81
C GLY A 249 -8.13 -13.51 0.46
N GLY A 250 -6.80 -13.40 0.45
CA GLY A 250 -6.01 -13.00 1.62
C GLY A 250 -5.71 -14.13 2.62
N PHE A 251 -6.19 -15.36 2.37
CA PHE A 251 -5.98 -16.50 3.27
C PHE A 251 -4.58 -17.11 3.18
N TYR A 252 -3.90 -17.00 2.03
CA TYR A 252 -2.61 -17.66 1.80
C TYR A 252 -1.79 -16.95 0.72
N PRO A 253 -0.46 -16.84 0.79
CA PRO A 253 0.34 -16.31 -0.32
C PRO A 253 0.30 -17.25 -1.53
N VAL A 254 -0.46 -16.86 -2.55
CA VAL A 254 -0.54 -17.53 -3.86
C VAL A 254 -0.43 -16.49 -4.96
N SER A 255 0.39 -16.75 -5.97
CA SER A 255 0.48 -15.95 -7.19
C SER A 255 0.66 -16.87 -8.41
N ALA A 256 0.47 -16.33 -9.61
CA ALA A 256 0.61 -17.09 -10.85
C ALA A 256 1.14 -16.21 -11.98
N VAL A 257 1.89 -16.83 -12.90
CA VAL A 257 2.17 -16.27 -14.22
C VAL A 257 1.35 -17.06 -15.23
N LEU A 258 0.65 -16.39 -16.14
CA LEU A 258 -0.11 -17.02 -17.23
C LEU A 258 0.47 -16.58 -18.57
N ALA A 259 0.60 -17.51 -19.51
CA ALA A 259 0.99 -17.23 -20.90
C ALA A 259 0.68 -18.45 -21.79
N ASP A 260 0.73 -18.23 -23.11
CA ASP A 260 0.62 -19.31 -24.09
C ASP A 260 1.91 -20.15 -24.17
N GLU A 261 1.79 -21.35 -24.74
CA GLU A 261 2.87 -22.35 -24.78
C GLU A 261 4.14 -21.83 -25.46
N ASN A 262 3.99 -21.02 -26.51
CA ASN A 262 5.11 -20.40 -27.23
C ASN A 262 5.96 -19.45 -26.36
N ILE A 263 5.40 -18.91 -25.27
CA ILE A 263 6.07 -18.08 -24.27
C ILE A 263 6.45 -18.91 -23.04
N MET A 264 5.51 -19.65 -22.44
CA MET A 264 5.73 -20.32 -21.15
C MET A 264 6.71 -21.49 -21.24
N ASP A 265 6.58 -22.35 -22.27
CA ASP A 265 7.35 -23.59 -22.37
C ASP A 265 8.83 -23.34 -22.79
N VAL A 266 9.31 -22.09 -22.77
CA VAL A 266 10.75 -21.80 -22.81
C VAL A 266 11.43 -22.26 -21.51
N ILE A 267 10.75 -22.22 -20.36
CA ILE A 267 11.28 -22.78 -19.10
C ILE A 267 11.19 -24.31 -19.15
N LYS A 268 12.29 -24.98 -18.80
CA LYS A 268 12.42 -26.44 -18.76
C LYS A 268 12.69 -26.94 -17.33
N PRO A 269 12.46 -28.23 -17.04
CA PRO A 269 12.76 -28.82 -15.74
C PRO A 269 14.20 -28.51 -15.29
N GLY A 270 14.36 -28.09 -14.02
CA GLY A 270 15.65 -27.73 -13.42
C GLY A 270 16.04 -26.23 -13.49
N GLU A 271 15.39 -25.41 -14.31
CA GLU A 271 15.79 -24.00 -14.53
C GLU A 271 15.02 -22.98 -13.67
N HIS A 272 13.88 -23.39 -13.14
CA HIS A 272 13.02 -22.61 -12.28
C HIS A 272 12.31 -23.54 -11.29
N GLY A 273 12.14 -23.09 -10.05
CA GLY A 273 11.40 -23.82 -9.04
C GLY A 273 11.07 -22.93 -7.84
N SER A 274 10.11 -23.38 -7.05
CA SER A 274 9.73 -22.82 -5.76
C SER A 274 9.27 -23.97 -4.88
N THR A 275 9.69 -24.00 -3.61
CA THR A 275 9.34 -25.08 -2.67
C THR A 275 7.83 -25.12 -2.43
N PHE A 276 7.21 -23.93 -2.30
CA PHE A 276 5.78 -23.76 -2.02
C PHE A 276 4.94 -23.42 -3.27
N GLY A 277 5.55 -23.06 -4.40
CA GLY A 277 4.83 -22.70 -5.63
C GLY A 277 4.04 -23.86 -6.23
N GLY A 278 2.71 -23.83 -6.08
CA GLY A 278 1.81 -24.94 -6.45
C GLY A 278 1.64 -26.01 -5.35
N ASN A 279 1.83 -25.63 -4.08
CA ASN A 279 1.49 -26.47 -2.94
C ASN A 279 -0.04 -26.73 -2.86
N PRO A 280 -0.47 -27.91 -2.38
CA PRO A 280 -1.88 -28.30 -2.43
C PRO A 280 -2.81 -27.40 -1.59
N LEU A 281 -2.34 -26.84 -0.47
CA LEU A 281 -3.14 -25.93 0.37
C LEU A 281 -3.46 -24.63 -0.37
N GLY A 282 -2.45 -23.96 -0.92
CA GLY A 282 -2.60 -22.76 -1.73
C GLY A 282 -3.47 -23.00 -2.96
N CYS A 283 -3.31 -24.15 -3.64
CA CYS A 283 -4.16 -24.51 -4.77
C CYS A 283 -5.65 -24.65 -4.40
N ALA A 284 -5.99 -25.34 -3.31
CA ALA A 284 -7.38 -25.50 -2.88
C ALA A 284 -8.02 -24.17 -2.44
N ILE A 285 -7.28 -23.36 -1.67
CA ILE A 285 -7.70 -22.02 -1.26
C ILE A 285 -7.97 -21.13 -2.48
N ALA A 286 -7.07 -21.15 -3.47
CA ALA A 286 -7.19 -20.31 -4.65
C ALA A 286 -8.34 -20.72 -5.60
N VAL A 287 -8.63 -22.02 -5.73
CA VAL A 287 -9.83 -22.47 -6.44
C VAL A 287 -11.09 -21.95 -5.75
N ALA A 288 -11.21 -22.11 -4.43
CA ALA A 288 -12.36 -21.63 -3.68
C ALA A 288 -12.49 -20.08 -3.74
N ALA A 289 -11.38 -19.35 -3.72
CA ALA A 289 -11.35 -17.90 -3.84
C ALA A 289 -11.77 -17.40 -5.23
N LEU A 290 -11.40 -18.11 -6.31
CA LEU A 290 -11.90 -17.84 -7.66
C LEU A 290 -13.38 -18.19 -7.82
N ASP A 291 -13.84 -19.30 -7.21
CA ASP A 291 -15.26 -19.67 -7.24
C ASP A 291 -16.11 -18.62 -6.51
N VAL A 292 -15.63 -17.99 -5.43
CA VAL A 292 -16.34 -16.87 -4.78
C VAL A 292 -16.46 -15.64 -5.70
N LEU A 293 -15.37 -15.26 -6.38
CA LEU A 293 -15.39 -14.11 -7.32
C LEU A 293 -16.43 -14.30 -8.43
N LEU A 294 -16.57 -15.52 -8.95
CA LEU A 294 -17.47 -15.88 -10.04
C LEU A 294 -18.91 -16.11 -9.58
N ASP A 295 -19.12 -16.93 -8.54
CA ASP A 295 -20.46 -17.33 -8.09
C ASP A 295 -21.24 -16.17 -7.43
N GLU A 296 -20.52 -15.19 -6.87
CA GLU A 296 -21.12 -14.02 -6.18
C GLU A 296 -21.10 -12.74 -7.03
N HIS A 297 -20.73 -12.83 -8.33
CA HIS A 297 -20.74 -11.72 -9.29
C HIS A 297 -19.99 -10.47 -8.76
N LEU A 298 -18.80 -10.70 -8.19
CA LEU A 298 -18.07 -9.66 -7.46
C LEU A 298 -17.49 -8.58 -8.39
N ALA A 299 -17.33 -8.84 -9.69
CA ALA A 299 -16.92 -7.84 -10.67
C ALA A 299 -18.04 -6.83 -10.96
N GLU A 300 -19.26 -7.32 -11.18
CA GLU A 300 -20.47 -6.52 -11.39
C GLU A 300 -20.79 -5.69 -10.14
N ARG A 301 -20.74 -6.32 -8.96
CA ARG A 301 -20.90 -5.66 -7.66
C ARG A 301 -19.85 -4.57 -7.43
N ALA A 302 -18.59 -4.82 -7.80
CA ALA A 302 -17.53 -3.84 -7.67
C ALA A 302 -17.76 -2.60 -8.55
N GLU A 303 -18.33 -2.74 -9.74
CA GLU A 303 -18.67 -1.59 -10.57
C GLU A 303 -19.88 -0.82 -10.03
N GLU A 304 -20.95 -1.50 -9.60
CA GLU A 304 -22.12 -0.86 -8.99
C GLU A 304 -21.76 -0.06 -7.71
N MET A 305 -21.13 -0.73 -6.74
CA MET A 305 -20.71 -0.10 -5.49
C MET A 305 -19.62 0.94 -5.71
N GLY A 306 -18.76 0.73 -6.73
CA GLY A 306 -17.77 1.70 -7.19
C GLY A 306 -18.39 2.98 -7.73
N GLN A 307 -19.43 2.89 -8.55
CA GLN A 307 -20.17 4.05 -9.06
C GLN A 307 -20.87 4.80 -7.92
N MET A 308 -21.53 4.09 -6.99
CA MET A 308 -22.15 4.68 -5.81
C MET A 308 -21.12 5.45 -4.96
N MET A 309 -19.98 4.82 -4.65
CA MET A 309 -18.90 5.43 -3.89
C MET A 309 -18.35 6.68 -4.60
N ARG A 310 -18.00 6.59 -5.89
CA ARG A 310 -17.47 7.74 -6.65
C ARG A 310 -18.46 8.89 -6.72
N SER A 311 -19.75 8.61 -6.90
CA SER A 311 -20.81 9.63 -6.96
C SER A 311 -20.93 10.38 -5.64
N GLY A 312 -21.03 9.65 -4.51
CA GLY A 312 -21.07 10.25 -3.19
C GLY A 312 -19.81 11.07 -2.86
N LEU A 313 -18.61 10.59 -3.23
CA LEU A 313 -17.36 11.33 -3.05
C LEU A 313 -17.28 12.62 -3.88
N LEU A 314 -17.91 12.67 -5.05
CA LEU A 314 -17.97 13.87 -5.88
C LEU A 314 -18.85 14.97 -5.27
N GLU A 315 -19.92 14.60 -4.57
CA GLU A 315 -20.77 15.55 -3.82
C GLU A 315 -20.00 16.24 -2.68
N LEU A 316 -19.00 15.57 -2.10
CA LEU A 316 -18.17 16.13 -1.02
C LEU A 316 -17.13 17.17 -1.51
N LYS A 317 -16.97 17.38 -2.82
CA LYS A 317 -15.93 18.27 -3.39
C LYS A 317 -16.03 19.73 -2.97
N SER A 318 -17.19 20.20 -2.54
CA SER A 318 -17.42 21.56 -2.07
C SER A 318 -17.16 21.74 -0.56
N ILE A 319 -16.93 20.67 0.20
CA ILE A 319 -16.84 20.74 1.66
C ILE A 319 -15.53 21.40 2.11
N ARG A 320 -15.66 22.60 2.69
CA ARG A 320 -14.63 23.32 3.46
C ARG A 320 -15.30 24.34 4.40
N PRO A 321 -15.26 24.17 5.74
CA PRO A 321 -16.06 25.00 6.67
C PRO A 321 -15.61 26.45 6.83
N LEU A 322 -14.35 26.78 6.51
CA LEU A 322 -13.68 28.01 6.96
C LEU A 322 -13.46 29.04 5.84
N ALA A 323 -14.25 29.00 4.75
CA ALA A 323 -14.16 30.01 3.70
C ALA A 323 -15.47 30.15 2.89
N ASP A 324 -15.78 31.37 2.47
CA ASP A 324 -16.78 31.70 1.43
C ASP A 324 -16.29 31.23 0.05
N SER A 325 -16.09 29.92 -0.10
CA SER A 325 -15.26 29.34 -1.15
C SER A 325 -16.00 28.26 -1.92
N SER A 326 -16.01 28.38 -3.25
CA SER A 326 -16.50 27.37 -4.18
C SER A 326 -15.61 26.13 -4.31
N THR A 327 -14.55 26.00 -3.49
CA THR A 327 -13.56 24.90 -3.57
C THR A 327 -13.34 24.23 -2.22
N GLY A 328 -13.72 22.95 -2.12
CA GLY A 328 -13.44 22.09 -0.96
C GLY A 328 -12.08 21.42 -1.00
N TYR A 329 -11.75 20.64 0.03
CA TYR A 329 -10.43 19.98 0.14
C TYR A 329 -10.16 18.89 -0.90
N ILE A 330 -11.18 18.28 -1.51
CA ILE A 330 -11.00 17.22 -2.53
C ILE A 330 -10.74 17.85 -3.91
N GLN A 331 -9.50 17.78 -4.36
CA GLN A 331 -9.09 18.18 -5.71
C GLN A 331 -9.67 17.22 -6.78
N ALA A 332 -9.53 15.91 -6.56
CA ALA A 332 -9.97 14.89 -7.51
C ALA A 332 -10.51 13.63 -6.81
N VAL A 333 -11.44 12.96 -7.49
CA VAL A 333 -11.90 11.60 -7.20
C VAL A 333 -11.55 10.77 -8.43
N ARG A 334 -10.91 9.61 -8.25
CA ARG A 334 -10.48 8.74 -9.36
C ARG A 334 -10.58 7.26 -8.98
N GLY A 335 -10.83 6.39 -9.96
CA GLY A 335 -10.95 4.95 -9.75
C GLY A 335 -11.79 4.24 -10.81
N LYS A 336 -11.81 2.91 -10.76
CA LYS A 336 -12.66 2.00 -11.53
C LYS A 336 -13.08 0.84 -10.60
N GLY A 337 -14.31 0.35 -10.69
CA GLY A 337 -14.83 -0.59 -9.70
C GLY A 337 -14.70 -0.05 -8.27
N LEU A 338 -14.37 -0.92 -7.31
CA LEU A 338 -14.08 -0.51 -5.92
C LEU A 338 -12.61 -0.08 -5.68
N LEU A 339 -11.78 0.04 -6.72
CA LEU A 339 -10.43 0.60 -6.62
C LEU A 339 -10.49 2.12 -6.80
N ASN A 340 -10.74 2.84 -5.70
CA ASN A 340 -10.96 4.30 -5.71
C ASN A 340 -9.93 5.07 -4.86
N ALA A 341 -9.76 6.36 -5.16
CA ALA A 341 -8.96 7.28 -4.38
C ALA A 341 -9.50 8.72 -4.43
N ILE A 342 -9.27 9.46 -3.35
CA ILE A 342 -9.43 10.91 -3.29
C ILE A 342 -8.06 11.59 -3.21
N VAL A 343 -7.88 12.66 -3.98
CA VAL A 343 -6.70 13.51 -3.97
C VAL A 343 -7.05 14.79 -3.25
N LEU A 344 -6.34 15.10 -2.16
CA LEU A 344 -6.53 16.31 -1.38
C LEU A 344 -5.64 17.45 -1.88
N ASP A 345 -6.18 18.66 -1.87
CA ASP A 345 -5.39 19.89 -1.92
C ASP A 345 -5.02 20.30 -0.49
N THR A 346 -3.83 19.87 -0.05
CA THR A 346 -3.32 20.15 1.29
C THR A 346 -2.96 21.63 1.50
N SER A 347 -2.84 22.43 0.42
CA SER A 347 -2.58 23.87 0.54
C SER A 347 -3.79 24.64 1.09
N LEU A 348 -4.99 24.06 1.02
CA LEU A 348 -6.23 24.65 1.54
C LEU A 348 -6.39 24.49 3.06
N SER A 349 -5.56 23.67 3.73
CA SER A 349 -5.60 23.50 5.19
C SER A 349 -4.89 24.64 5.91
N THR A 350 -5.65 25.35 6.73
CA THR A 350 -5.16 26.42 7.63
C THR A 350 -4.24 25.88 8.74
N LYS A 351 -4.37 24.58 9.07
CA LYS A 351 -3.56 23.88 10.09
C LYS A 351 -2.46 22.98 9.49
N LYS A 352 -2.18 23.08 8.19
CA LYS A 352 -1.20 22.23 7.45
C LYS A 352 -1.48 20.72 7.55
N ARG A 353 -2.76 20.35 7.64
CA ARG A 353 -3.23 18.95 7.72
C ARG A 353 -3.43 18.36 6.33
N GLY A 354 -3.21 17.06 6.20
CA GLY A 354 -3.28 16.35 4.93
C GLY A 354 -4.01 15.02 5.03
N ALA A 355 -3.60 14.08 4.18
CA ALA A 355 -4.27 12.80 4.02
C ALA A 355 -4.19 11.92 5.28
N TRP A 356 -3.10 12.04 6.06
CA TRP A 356 -2.91 11.30 7.30
C TRP A 356 -3.91 11.72 8.39
N GLU A 357 -4.06 13.02 8.65
CA GLU A 357 -4.99 13.53 9.67
C GLU A 357 -6.45 13.22 9.29
N LEU A 358 -6.79 13.27 7.99
CA LEU A 358 -8.11 12.86 7.54
C LEU A 358 -8.36 11.36 7.78
N CYS A 359 -7.36 10.50 7.56
CA CYS A 359 -7.47 9.07 7.87
C CYS A 359 -7.60 8.79 9.38
N LEU A 360 -6.92 9.56 10.24
CA LEU A 360 -7.11 9.47 11.70
C LEU A 360 -8.52 9.91 12.14
N LEU A 361 -9.10 10.92 11.48
CA LEU A 361 -10.48 11.35 11.67
C LEU A 361 -11.49 10.32 11.15
N MET A 362 -11.22 9.64 10.04
CA MET A 362 -12.04 8.51 9.57
C MET A 362 -11.97 7.34 10.56
N LYS A 363 -10.77 7.00 11.05
CA LYS A 363 -10.55 5.95 12.07
C LYS A 363 -11.39 6.22 13.32
N SER A 364 -11.39 7.46 13.83
CA SER A 364 -12.15 7.77 15.06
C SER A 364 -13.65 7.52 14.88
N ARG A 365 -14.18 7.70 13.66
CA ARG A 365 -15.59 7.47 13.25
C ARG A 365 -15.91 6.06 12.72
N GLY A 366 -14.95 5.14 12.72
CA GLY A 366 -15.16 3.73 12.35
C GLY A 366 -14.92 3.39 10.87
N VAL A 367 -14.11 4.16 10.13
CA VAL A 367 -13.71 3.83 8.74
C VAL A 367 -12.19 3.85 8.62
N LEU A 368 -11.61 2.80 8.03
CA LEU A 368 -10.17 2.66 7.87
C LEU A 368 -9.76 2.80 6.42
N ALA A 369 -9.01 3.86 6.13
CA ALA A 369 -8.34 4.07 4.86
C ALA A 369 -6.91 4.54 5.15
N LYS A 370 -5.96 4.27 4.24
CA LYS A 370 -4.55 4.68 4.41
C LYS A 370 -4.11 5.57 3.26
N PRO A 371 -3.33 6.64 3.51
CA PRO A 371 -2.76 7.42 2.43
C PRO A 371 -1.73 6.63 1.62
N SER A 372 -1.67 6.94 0.32
CA SER A 372 -0.49 6.79 -0.51
C SER A 372 0.10 8.18 -0.75
N HIS A 373 1.42 8.32 -0.68
CA HIS A 373 2.11 9.62 -0.70
C HIS A 373 1.52 10.58 0.37
N SER A 374 1.72 11.89 0.22
CA SER A 374 1.32 12.88 1.24
C SER A 374 -0.15 13.33 1.17
N ASN A 375 -0.80 13.21 0.00
CA ASN A 375 -2.10 13.83 -0.26
C ASN A 375 -3.16 12.92 -0.92
N ILE A 376 -2.90 11.64 -1.16
CA ILE A 376 -3.85 10.72 -1.80
C ILE A 376 -4.33 9.71 -0.77
N ILE A 377 -5.64 9.50 -0.64
CA ILE A 377 -6.23 8.44 0.21
C ILE A 377 -6.83 7.37 -0.70
N ARG A 378 -6.44 6.11 -0.48
CA ARG A 378 -7.02 4.95 -1.17
C ARG A 378 -8.27 4.48 -0.42
N LEU A 379 -9.33 4.19 -1.18
CA LEU A 379 -10.62 3.68 -0.74
C LEU A 379 -10.90 2.40 -1.53
N VAL A 380 -10.52 1.28 -0.93
CA VAL A 380 -10.45 -0.05 -1.55
C VAL A 380 -11.03 -1.09 -0.58
N PRO A 381 -12.35 -1.10 -0.35
CA PRO A 381 -13.00 -2.10 0.51
C PRO A 381 -13.11 -3.47 -0.17
N PRO A 382 -13.45 -4.53 0.58
CA PRO A 382 -13.77 -5.82 -0.02
C PRO A 382 -14.96 -5.69 -0.97
N LEU A 383 -14.97 -6.47 -2.05
CA LEU A 383 -15.99 -6.38 -3.09
C LEU A 383 -17.39 -6.78 -2.58
N VAL A 384 -17.43 -7.58 -1.51
CA VAL A 384 -18.66 -7.93 -0.77
C VAL A 384 -19.30 -6.75 -0.01
N ILE A 385 -18.67 -5.56 0.07
CA ILE A 385 -19.25 -4.36 0.71
C ILE A 385 -20.66 -4.05 0.17
N GLY A 386 -21.59 -3.68 1.04
CA GLY A 386 -22.96 -3.34 0.69
C GLY A 386 -23.20 -1.84 0.50
N PRO A 387 -24.40 -1.45 0.00
CA PRO A 387 -24.74 -0.06 -0.28
C PRO A 387 -24.84 0.79 1.00
N GLU A 388 -25.23 0.21 2.14
CA GLU A 388 -25.30 0.95 3.42
C GLU A 388 -23.91 1.22 4.00
N GLU A 389 -22.97 0.28 3.85
CA GLU A 389 -21.57 0.51 4.22
C GLU A 389 -20.92 1.54 3.29
N VAL A 390 -21.18 1.50 1.97
CA VAL A 390 -20.71 2.53 1.03
C VAL A 390 -21.24 3.91 1.40
N LYS A 391 -22.55 4.05 1.69
CA LYS A 391 -23.13 5.31 2.20
C LYS A 391 -22.43 5.76 3.48
N ARG A 392 -22.24 4.86 4.44
CA ARG A 392 -21.57 5.16 5.72
C ARG A 392 -20.14 5.64 5.52
N VAL A 393 -19.38 5.05 4.60
CA VAL A 393 -18.02 5.49 4.24
C VAL A 393 -18.04 6.92 3.69
N VAL A 394 -18.95 7.22 2.76
CA VAL A 394 -19.10 8.58 2.20
C VAL A 394 -19.48 9.60 3.29
N THR A 395 -20.46 9.27 4.15
CA THR A 395 -20.86 10.12 5.28
C THR A 395 -19.69 10.42 6.22
N VAL A 396 -18.94 9.39 6.63
CA VAL A 396 -17.79 9.53 7.53
C VAL A 396 -16.68 10.37 6.91
N ILE A 397 -16.43 10.25 5.60
CA ILE A 397 -15.48 11.12 4.89
C ILE A 397 -15.97 12.57 4.91
N GLY A 398 -17.26 12.82 4.63
CA GLY A 398 -17.86 14.16 4.66
C GLY A 398 -17.78 14.83 6.04
N GLU A 399 -18.04 14.09 7.11
CA GLU A 399 -17.87 14.55 8.49
C GLU A 399 -16.39 14.81 8.82
N SER A 400 -15.50 13.91 8.41
CA SER A 400 -14.06 14.06 8.66
C SER A 400 -13.47 15.27 7.94
N LEU A 401 -13.97 15.61 6.75
CA LEU A 401 -13.60 16.82 6.00
C LEU A 401 -14.11 18.10 6.67
N LYS A 402 -15.33 18.08 7.23
CA LYS A 402 -15.86 19.22 8.02
C LYS A 402 -15.01 19.47 9.26
N ASP A 403 -14.47 18.43 9.87
CA ASP A 403 -13.72 18.55 11.12
C ASP A 403 -12.19 18.69 10.92
N LEU A 404 -11.71 18.53 9.68
CA LEU A 404 -10.28 18.49 9.33
C LEU A 404 -9.49 19.67 9.87
N ASP A 405 -9.97 20.91 9.70
CA ASP A 405 -9.35 22.10 10.29
C ASP A 405 -10.02 22.56 11.60
N GLN A 406 -11.16 22.00 12.00
CA GLN A 406 -11.86 22.45 13.22
C GLN A 406 -11.26 21.86 14.50
N VAL A 407 -10.97 20.55 14.52
CA VAL A 407 -10.47 19.86 15.74
C VAL A 407 -9.19 20.53 16.26
N GLY A 408 -9.15 20.81 17.57
CA GLY A 408 -7.97 21.35 18.25
C GLY A 408 -6.79 20.38 18.11
N GLY A 409 -5.61 20.89 17.77
CA GLY A 409 -4.41 20.06 17.79
C GLY A 409 -3.97 19.83 19.24
N HIS A 410 -3.81 18.58 19.65
CA HIS A 410 -2.96 18.28 20.80
C HIS A 410 -1.51 18.46 20.37
N SER A 411 -0.91 19.60 20.72
CA SER A 411 0.51 19.87 20.47
C SER A 411 1.37 18.98 21.38
N TYR A 412 1.72 17.79 20.89
CA TYR A 412 2.74 16.96 21.51
C TYR A 412 4.12 17.54 21.21
N PHE A 413 4.72 18.22 22.19
CA PHE A 413 6.12 18.63 22.13
C PHE A 413 7.03 17.43 22.41
N PHE A 414 7.72 16.94 21.39
CA PHE A 414 8.81 15.97 21.56
C PHE A 414 10.12 16.71 21.86
N LEU A 415 10.55 16.68 23.13
CA LEU A 415 11.90 17.05 23.53
C LEU A 415 12.87 15.90 23.18
N ILE A 416 13.56 16.02 22.05
CA ILE A 416 14.62 15.09 21.67
C ILE A 416 15.91 15.48 22.39
N PHE A 417 16.22 14.81 23.51
CA PHE A 417 17.51 14.95 24.17
C PHE A 417 18.57 14.12 23.43
N GLN A 418 19.35 14.76 22.56
CA GLN A 418 20.62 14.22 22.12
C GLN A 418 21.70 14.42 23.19
N ASN A 419 21.73 13.54 24.18
CA ASN A 419 23.00 13.02 24.71
C ASN A 419 22.80 11.76 25.56
N ARG A 420 23.82 10.89 25.58
CA ARG A 420 23.81 9.65 26.36
C ARG A 420 23.86 9.95 27.85
N THR A 421 23.25 9.05 28.65
CA THR A 421 23.39 8.94 30.12
C THR A 421 23.01 10.17 30.96
N SER A 422 21.70 10.44 31.09
CA SER A 422 21.00 10.72 32.37
C SER A 422 19.51 11.07 32.14
N PHE A 423 18.59 10.48 32.91
CA PHE A 423 17.16 10.84 32.86
C PHE A 423 16.78 11.79 34.00
N ILE A 424 16.36 13.02 33.68
CA ILE A 424 15.80 13.95 34.67
C ILE A 424 14.29 13.69 34.80
N ARG A 425 13.83 13.35 36.01
CA ARG A 425 12.41 13.12 36.30
C ARG A 425 11.77 14.36 36.92
N ILE A 426 10.97 15.10 36.16
CA ILE A 426 10.16 16.19 36.69
C ILE A 426 8.95 15.58 37.42
N GLN A 427 8.97 15.56 38.75
CA GLN A 427 7.78 15.28 39.57
C GLN A 427 7.20 16.59 40.11
N SER A 428 5.93 16.85 39.85
CA SER A 428 5.17 17.86 40.57
C SER A 428 4.83 17.36 41.98
N LYS A 429 5.56 17.82 42.99
CA LYS A 429 5.09 17.74 44.38
C LYS A 429 4.07 18.85 44.62
N VAL A 430 2.78 18.52 44.58
CA VAL A 430 1.74 19.38 45.17
C VAL A 430 1.76 19.16 46.67
N ASN A 431 2.23 20.14 47.42
CA ASN A 431 2.31 20.09 48.88
C ASN A 431 1.09 20.82 49.47
N THR A 432 0.05 20.08 49.86
CA THR A 432 -1.17 20.67 50.45
C THR A 432 -1.01 20.82 51.97
N ASN A 433 -0.72 22.03 52.45
CA ASN A 433 -0.97 22.41 53.85
C ASN A 433 -0.92 23.93 54.09
N SER A 434 -2.10 24.54 54.26
CA SER A 434 -2.43 25.68 55.15
C SER A 434 -3.65 26.43 54.59
N ALA A 435 -4.44 27.05 55.46
CA ALA A 435 -5.82 27.42 55.19
C ALA A 435 -6.04 28.87 54.68
N CYS A 436 -7.32 29.18 54.43
CA CYS A 436 -7.95 30.50 54.24
C CYS A 436 -8.10 31.05 52.80
N SER A 437 -9.30 30.79 52.29
CA SER A 437 -10.28 31.77 51.76
C SER A 437 -10.01 32.56 50.45
N ALA A 438 -10.90 32.27 49.50
CA ALA A 438 -11.53 33.18 48.53
C ALA A 438 -10.72 33.75 47.34
N ALA A 439 -11.33 33.59 46.15
CA ALA A 439 -11.05 34.23 44.86
C ALA A 439 -9.68 33.93 44.18
N GLY A 440 -9.74 33.35 42.97
CA GLY A 440 -8.62 33.34 42.02
C GLY A 440 -8.16 31.97 41.53
N GLN A 441 -8.95 31.29 40.68
CA GLN A 441 -8.41 30.17 39.89
C GLN A 441 -7.44 30.69 38.81
N VAL A 442 -6.14 30.62 39.07
CA VAL A 442 -5.12 30.79 38.03
C VAL A 442 -5.20 29.60 37.07
N LYS A 443 -5.79 29.83 35.90
CA LYS A 443 -5.96 28.80 34.87
C LYS A 443 -4.61 28.39 34.26
N PRO A 444 -4.39 27.11 33.90
CA PRO A 444 -3.09 26.58 33.43
C PRO A 444 -2.43 27.32 32.26
N TRP A 445 -3.20 28.06 31.46
CA TRP A 445 -2.69 28.82 30.31
C TRP A 445 -1.79 30.01 30.67
N HIS A 446 -1.84 30.52 31.91
CA HIS A 446 -0.96 31.63 32.32
C HIS A 446 0.52 31.20 32.39
N VAL A 447 0.81 29.96 32.81
CA VAL A 447 2.19 29.43 32.89
C VAL A 447 2.79 29.24 31.51
N ALA A 448 2.00 28.76 30.54
CA ALA A 448 2.43 28.63 29.15
C ALA A 448 2.79 29.98 28.49
N LYS A 449 2.21 31.08 28.97
CA LYS A 449 2.41 32.42 28.39
C LYS A 449 3.76 33.04 28.77
N GLN A 450 4.33 32.71 29.94
CA GLN A 450 5.67 33.18 30.35
C GLN A 450 6.81 32.42 29.67
N ILE A 451 6.63 31.15 29.34
CA ILE A 451 7.64 30.31 28.67
C ILE A 451 7.89 30.78 27.21
N LEU A 452 6.92 31.44 26.59
CA LEU A 452 6.96 31.85 25.18
C LEU A 452 7.54 33.25 24.91
N GLN A 453 8.01 33.99 25.93
CA GLN A 453 8.43 35.39 25.78
C GLN A 453 9.94 35.66 25.92
N ASN A 454 10.75 34.68 26.33
CA ASN A 454 12.21 34.81 26.39
C ASN A 454 12.86 33.63 25.66
N GLU A 455 13.73 33.91 24.68
CA GLU A 455 14.47 32.90 23.89
C GLU A 455 15.64 32.26 24.67
N ARG A 456 15.57 32.22 26.00
CA ARG A 456 16.52 31.53 26.87
C ARG A 456 15.84 30.99 28.12
N LEU A 457 16.25 29.81 28.53
CA LEU A 457 15.76 29.11 29.71
C LEU A 457 16.94 28.87 30.65
N GLU A 458 17.11 29.76 31.64
CA GLU A 458 18.10 29.57 32.71
C GLU A 458 17.50 28.67 33.79
N VAL A 459 18.27 27.66 34.20
CA VAL A 459 17.90 26.74 35.27
C VAL A 459 18.97 26.84 36.36
N GLU A 460 18.62 27.41 37.51
CA GLU A 460 19.47 27.33 38.69
C GLU A 460 19.55 25.89 39.19
N SER A 461 20.78 25.45 39.46
CA SER A 461 21.06 24.19 40.16
C SER A 461 21.96 24.47 41.35
N ASN A 462 21.91 23.60 42.38
CA ASN A 462 22.80 23.69 43.54
C ASN A 462 24.30 23.52 43.21
N HIS A 463 24.66 23.31 41.94
CA HIS A 463 26.03 23.21 41.45
C HIS A 463 26.36 24.19 40.30
N GLY A 464 25.55 25.26 40.13
CA GLY A 464 25.79 26.34 39.16
C GLY A 464 24.80 26.36 38.00
N ASN A 465 24.77 27.48 37.28
CA ASN A 465 23.84 27.74 36.19
C ASN A 465 24.30 27.05 34.89
N LEU A 466 23.37 26.37 34.23
CA LEU A 466 23.58 25.79 32.91
C LEU A 466 22.69 26.50 31.88
N SER A 467 23.30 27.12 30.86
CA SER A 467 22.56 27.67 29.72
C SER A 467 22.49 26.63 28.60
N VAL A 468 21.31 26.47 28.00
CA VAL A 468 21.10 25.60 26.83
C VAL A 468 20.40 26.41 25.74
N ASP A 469 21.06 26.59 24.60
CA ASP A 469 20.47 27.26 23.44
C ASP A 469 19.68 26.25 22.58
N ILE A 470 18.53 26.68 22.04
CA ILE A 470 17.59 25.83 21.29
C ILE A 470 17.63 26.21 19.81
N SER A 471 17.90 25.25 18.92
CA SER A 471 17.90 25.44 17.47
C SER A 471 16.71 24.75 16.79
N LEU A 472 15.94 25.50 16.01
CA LEU A 472 14.83 25.00 15.18
C LEU A 472 15.33 24.67 13.76
N VAL A 473 14.93 23.51 13.22
CA VAL A 473 15.27 23.07 11.85
C VAL A 473 13.99 22.76 11.06
N TRP A 474 13.90 23.24 9.82
CA TRP A 474 12.69 23.17 8.98
C TRP A 474 12.99 22.57 7.57
N PRO A 475 12.25 21.54 7.08
CA PRO A 475 12.45 20.97 5.74
C PRO A 475 11.74 21.72 4.57
N TYR A 476 12.31 21.59 3.37
CA TYR A 476 12.18 22.52 2.21
C TYR A 476 10.96 22.39 1.27
N GLN A 477 10.81 23.35 0.33
CA GLN A 477 9.80 23.41 -0.75
C GLN A 477 10.38 23.12 -2.16
N ILE A 478 9.61 22.41 -3.02
CA ILE A 478 9.61 22.38 -4.51
C ILE A 478 8.16 21.96 -4.92
N GLY A 479 7.48 22.35 -6.01
CA GLY A 479 7.71 23.27 -7.15
C GLY A 479 6.43 23.32 -8.06
N GLN A 480 6.48 23.84 -9.31
CA GLN A 480 5.34 23.82 -10.26
C GLN A 480 5.74 23.60 -11.74
N THR A 481 4.83 23.05 -12.57
CA THR A 481 4.70 23.34 -14.04
C THR A 481 3.38 22.80 -14.65
N LYS A 482 2.94 23.36 -15.79
CA LYS A 482 1.59 23.20 -16.38
C LYS A 482 1.44 22.05 -17.39
N LYS A 483 0.21 21.52 -17.56
CA LYS A 483 -0.20 20.53 -18.59
C LYS A 483 -0.82 21.18 -19.84
N VAL A 484 -0.65 20.52 -21.00
CA VAL A 484 -1.44 20.71 -22.23
C VAL A 484 -1.81 19.32 -22.77
N VAL A 485 -3.02 19.15 -23.31
CA VAL A 485 -3.57 17.87 -23.80
C VAL A 485 -4.21 18.06 -25.18
N PRO A 486 -3.94 17.15 -26.15
CA PRO A 486 -4.92 16.82 -27.19
C PRO A 486 -5.21 15.31 -27.30
N LYS A 487 -6.21 14.99 -28.12
CA LYS A 487 -7.04 13.76 -28.08
C LYS A 487 -6.55 12.58 -28.95
N SER A 488 -6.82 11.36 -28.45
CA SER A 488 -7.26 10.13 -29.16
C SER A 488 -6.48 9.55 -30.37
N PHE A 489 -5.88 8.35 -30.21
CA PHE A 489 -5.81 7.27 -31.24
C PHE A 489 -5.38 5.92 -30.60
N ASN A 490 -6.16 4.83 -30.72
CA ASN A 490 -6.08 3.69 -31.67
C ASN A 490 -4.89 2.71 -31.52
N LEU A 491 -5.18 1.51 -31.01
CA LEU A 491 -4.24 0.46 -30.57
C LEU A 491 -3.56 -0.37 -31.68
N HIS A 492 -3.95 -0.22 -32.95
CA HIS A 492 -3.66 -1.24 -33.98
C HIS A 492 -2.19 -1.31 -34.48
N LYS A 493 -1.28 -0.42 -34.04
CA LYS A 493 0.12 -0.38 -34.50
C LYS A 493 1.14 -1.12 -33.63
N ILE A 494 0.79 -1.54 -32.42
CA ILE A 494 1.76 -2.13 -31.46
C ILE A 494 2.15 -3.57 -31.83
N TYR A 495 1.24 -4.31 -32.50
CA TYR A 495 1.36 -5.75 -32.76
C TYR A 495 2.52 -6.18 -33.69
N GLN A 496 3.10 -5.26 -34.49
CA GLN A 496 4.16 -5.62 -35.46
C GLN A 496 5.57 -5.74 -34.84
N SER A 497 5.73 -5.44 -33.55
CA SER A 497 7.04 -5.32 -32.90
C SER A 497 7.63 -6.62 -32.32
N GLY A 498 6.84 -7.69 -32.21
CA GLY A 498 7.30 -8.96 -31.63
C GLY A 498 7.82 -8.83 -30.20
N VAL A 499 7.13 -8.05 -29.36
CA VAL A 499 7.45 -7.81 -27.95
C VAL A 499 6.37 -8.45 -27.09
N VAL A 500 6.76 -9.18 -26.04
CA VAL A 500 5.80 -9.76 -25.09
C VAL A 500 5.40 -8.69 -24.08
N PHE A 501 4.10 -8.39 -24.01
CA PHE A 501 3.58 -7.54 -22.94
C PHE A 501 3.27 -8.40 -21.73
N PHE A 502 4.05 -8.23 -20.66
CA PHE A 502 3.66 -8.71 -19.35
C PHE A 502 2.87 -7.59 -18.70
N VAL A 503 1.56 -7.60 -18.92
CA VAL A 503 0.67 -6.95 -17.99
C VAL A 503 0.91 -7.64 -16.65
N GLN A 504 1.25 -6.88 -15.61
CA GLN A 504 1.03 -7.34 -14.24
C GLN A 504 -0.49 -7.35 -14.08
N SER A 505 -1.12 -8.36 -14.67
CA SER A 505 -2.53 -8.57 -14.48
C SER A 505 -2.70 -8.84 -13.01
N PHE A 506 -3.68 -8.14 -12.53
CA PHE A 506 -4.18 -8.24 -11.21
C PHE A 506 -5.61 -8.87 -11.40
N VAL A 507 -6.19 -9.62 -10.46
CA VAL A 507 -7.55 -10.24 -10.45
C VAL A 507 -8.49 -9.50 -9.50
#